data_AF-A0A327JY66-F1
#
_entry.id   AF-A0A327JY66-F1
#
_cell.length_a   1.000
_cell.length_b   1.000
_cell.length_c   1.000
_cell.angle_alpha   90.00
_cell.angle_beta   90.00
_cell.angle_gamma   90.00
#
_symmetry.space_group_name_H-M   'P 1'
#
loop_
_entity.id
_entity.type
_entity.pdbx_description
1 polymer ?
#
loop_
_entity_poly.entity_id
_entity_poly.type
_entity_poly.pdbx_seq_one_letter_code
_entity_poly.pdbx_strand_id
1 'polypeptide(L)' 'VVESLGPGVEGLKVGDRVAYVTTAPGSYSERRVMPADRLVPLPDDISDDTAAALMLKGMTVERLLHKTAVATADDTILV' A
#
# COMPACT_ATOMS: atom_id res chain seq x y z
N VAL A 1 -8.00 -9.60 -0.38
CA VAL A 1 -8.83 -9.68 0.85
C VAL A 1 -8.17 -10.64 1.83
N VAL A 2 -8.25 -10.36 3.13
CA VAL A 2 -7.73 -11.26 4.18
C VAL A 2 -8.61 -12.51 4.30
N GLU A 3 -8.08 -13.69 3.98
CA GLU A 3 -8.81 -14.97 4.11
C GLU A 3 -8.59 -15.64 5.48
N SER A 4 -7.43 -15.47 6.10
CA SER A 4 -7.09 -16.04 7.40
C SER A 4 -6.05 -15.22 8.14
N LEU A 5 -5.97 -15.39 9.47
CA LEU A 5 -5.03 -14.68 10.34
C LEU A 5 -4.23 -15.68 11.17
N GLY A 6 -2.94 -15.38 11.34
CA GLY A 6 -2.07 -16.13 12.24
C GLY A 6 -2.34 -15.79 13.71
N PRO A 7 -1.91 -16.65 14.65
CA PRO A 7 -2.01 -16.36 16.08
C PRO A 7 -1.29 -15.05 16.44
N GLY A 8 -1.95 -14.20 17.24
CA GLY A 8 -1.39 -12.94 17.72
C GLY A 8 -1.39 -11.79 16.71
N VAL A 9 -2.02 -11.95 15.53
CA VAL A 9 -2.26 -10.82 14.63
C VAL A 9 -3.39 -9.95 15.17
N GLU A 10 -3.11 -8.67 15.39
CA GLU A 10 -4.06 -7.66 15.82
C GLU A 10 -4.27 -6.59 14.73
N GLY A 11 -5.36 -5.84 14.81
CA GLY A 11 -5.62 -4.71 13.89
C GLY A 11 -6.13 -5.06 12.49
N LEU A 12 -6.25 -6.35 12.16
CA LEU A 12 -6.85 -6.86 10.93
C LEU A 12 -7.95 -7.86 11.24
N LYS A 13 -8.95 -7.97 10.35
CA LYS A 13 -9.99 -9.00 10.38
C LYS A 13 -10.12 -9.72 9.05
N VAL A 14 -10.63 -10.95 9.09
CA VAL A 14 -11.02 -11.68 7.88
C VAL A 14 -12.06 -10.85 7.12
N GLY A 15 -11.90 -10.74 5.81
CA GLY A 15 -12.71 -9.87 4.96
C GLY A 15 -12.13 -8.48 4.74
N ASP A 16 -11.09 -8.06 5.47
CA ASP A 16 -10.46 -6.76 5.21
C ASP A 16 -9.83 -6.73 3.82
N ARG A 17 -10.09 -5.63 3.11
CA ARG A 17 -9.36 -5.25 1.90
C ARG A 17 -8.06 -4.62 2.34
N VAL A 18 -6.94 -5.13 1.82
CA VAL A 18 -5.60 -4.70 2.21
C VAL A 18 -4.74 -4.57 0.97
N ALA A 19 -3.80 -3.63 1.01
CA ALA A 19 -2.76 -3.47 0.02
C ALA A 19 -1.38 -3.54 0.69
N TYR A 20 -0.35 -3.80 -0.11
CA TYR A 20 1.02 -3.85 0.37
C TYR A 20 2.01 -3.45 -0.73
N VAL A 21 3.20 -3.05 -0.31
CA VAL A 21 4.36 -2.88 -1.18
C VAL A 21 5.50 -3.73 -0.63
N THR A 22 6.18 -4.48 -1.49
CA THR A 22 7.32 -5.31 -1.11
C THR A 22 8.32 -5.41 -2.25
N THR A 23 9.59 -5.55 -1.91
CA THR A 23 10.68 -5.82 -2.86
C THR A 23 10.70 -7.28 -3.31
N ALA A 24 10.16 -8.20 -2.51
CA ALA A 24 10.11 -9.62 -2.85
C ALA A 24 9.00 -9.90 -3.87
N PRO A 25 9.30 -10.64 -4.97
CA PRO A 25 8.31 -11.00 -5.98
C PRO A 25 7.21 -11.91 -5.42
N GLY A 26 6.14 -12.12 -6.21
CA GLY A 26 5.04 -13.04 -5.87
C GLY A 26 3.65 -12.39 -5.78
N SER A 27 3.49 -11.13 -6.19
CA SER A 27 2.18 -10.47 -6.24
C SER A 27 1.24 -11.04 -7.31
N TYR A 28 1.77 -11.64 -8.37
CA TYR A 28 0.98 -12.36 -9.38
C TYR A 28 0.69 -13.77 -8.90
N SER A 29 -0.14 -13.86 -7.87
CA SER A 29 -0.63 -15.09 -7.28
C SER A 29 -2.07 -14.89 -6.82
N GLU A 30 -2.85 -15.97 -6.77
CA GLU A 30 -4.22 -15.90 -6.25
C GLU A 30 -4.24 -15.70 -4.72
N ARG A 31 -3.21 -16.21 -4.02
CA ARG A 31 -3.09 -16.18 -2.57
C ARG A 31 -1.64 -16.03 -2.14
N ARG A 32 -1.43 -15.31 -1.05
CA ARG A 32 -0.10 -15.08 -0.47
C ARG A 32 -0.15 -14.88 1.04
N VAL A 33 0.81 -15.48 1.74
CA VAL A 33 1.05 -15.22 3.17
C VAL A 33 2.00 -14.03 3.31
N MET A 34 1.62 -13.04 4.13
CA MET A 34 2.39 -11.82 4.36
C MET A 34 2.43 -11.48 5.85
N PRO A 35 3.52 -10.88 6.35
CA PRO A 35 3.55 -10.28 7.68
C PRO A 35 2.47 -9.20 7.82
N ALA A 36 1.70 -9.24 8.92
CA ALA A 36 0.55 -8.35 9.14
C ALA A 36 0.96 -6.86 9.22
N ASP A 37 2.15 -6.59 9.75
CA ASP A 37 2.75 -5.25 9.87
C ASP A 37 3.10 -4.60 8.51
N ARG A 38 3.01 -5.35 7.41
CA ARG A 38 3.22 -4.85 6.05
C ARG A 38 1.93 -4.64 5.26
N LEU A 39 0.79 -4.96 5.85
CA LEU A 39 -0.51 -4.79 5.22
C LEU A 39 -1.11 -3.44 5.63
N VAL A 40 -1.62 -2.72 4.65
CA VAL A 40 -2.33 -1.45 4.87
C VAL A 40 -3.80 -1.69 4.53
N PRO A 41 -4.74 -1.50 5.49
CA PRO A 41 -6.16 -1.55 5.22
C PRO A 41 -6.56 -0.54 4.15
N LEU A 42 -7.38 -0.97 3.19
CA LEU A 42 -7.92 -0.11 2.16
C LEU A 42 -9.22 0.55 2.62
N PRO A 43 -9.34 1.88 2.47
CA PRO A 43 -10.62 2.57 2.59
C PRO A 43 -11.67 2.05 1.59
N ASP A 44 -12.95 2.18 1.95
CA ASP A 44 -14.07 1.69 1.13
C ASP A 44 -14.21 2.42 -0.21
N ASP A 45 -13.75 3.66 -0.30
CA ASP A 45 -13.82 4.52 -1.49
C ASP A 45 -12.71 4.26 -2.51
N ILE A 46 -11.67 3.49 -2.15
CA ILE A 46 -10.59 3.10 -3.05
C ILE A 46 -10.89 1.73 -3.63
N SER A 47 -10.93 1.59 -4.96
CA SER A 47 -11.10 0.30 -5.64
C SER A 47 -9.83 -0.56 -5.59
N ASP A 48 -9.97 -1.87 -5.78
CA ASP A 48 -8.82 -2.80 -5.81
C ASP A 48 -7.85 -2.47 -6.97
N ASP A 49 -8.39 -2.10 -8.14
CA ASP A 49 -7.59 -1.70 -9.31
C ASP A 49 -6.78 -0.44 -9.02
N THR A 50 -7.40 0.56 -8.39
CA THR A 50 -6.74 1.79 -7.97
C THR A 50 -5.63 1.52 -6.96
N ALA A 51 -5.91 0.70 -5.93
CA ALA A 51 -4.94 0.33 -4.91
C ALA A 51 -3.72 -0.39 -5.52
N ALA A 52 -3.96 -1.37 -6.40
CA ALA A 52 -2.92 -2.13 -7.08
C ALA A 52 -2.04 -1.25 -8.00
N ALA A 53 -2.65 -0.28 -8.69
CA ALA A 53 -1.95 0.56 -9.65
C ALA A 53 -1.14 1.72 -9.03
N LEU A 54 -1.56 2.22 -7.86
CA LEU A 54 -1.08 3.49 -7.32
C LEU A 54 -0.19 3.38 -6.09
N MET A 55 -0.30 2.34 -5.26
CA MET A 55 0.31 2.35 -3.92
C MET A 55 1.82 2.67 -3.95
N LEU A 56 2.60 1.96 -4.76
CA LEU A 56 4.04 2.22 -4.89
C LEU A 56 4.33 3.62 -5.47
N LYS A 57 3.59 4.03 -6.50
CA LYS A 57 3.76 5.33 -7.16
C LYS A 57 3.49 6.48 -6.19
N GLY A 58 2.40 6.37 -5.42
CA GLY A 58 2.02 7.34 -4.40
C GLY A 58 3.09 7.46 -3.31
N MET A 59 3.67 6.35 -2.85
CA MET A 59 4.78 6.37 -1.88
C MET A 59 6.02 7.07 -2.45
N THR A 60 6.33 6.87 -3.74
CA THR A 60 7.44 7.57 -4.40
C THR A 60 7.18 9.07 -4.49
N VAL A 61 5.97 9.47 -4.88
CA VAL A 61 5.58 10.89 -4.94
C VAL A 61 5.62 11.54 -3.56
N GLU A 62 5.08 10.90 -2.53
CA GLU A 62 5.11 11.39 -1.14
C GLU A 62 6.53 11.64 -0.66
N ARG A 63 7.42 10.66 -0.89
CA ARG A 63 8.84 10.78 -0.55
C ARG A 63 9.48 11.97 -1.28
N LEU A 64 9.31 12.03 -2.60
CA LEU A 64 10.01 13.02 -3.43
C LEU A 64 9.53 14.43 -3.10
N LEU A 65 8.23 14.66 -3.03
CA LEU A 65 7.67 15.97 -2.79
C LEU A 65 7.86 16.42 -1.34
N HIS A 66 7.62 15.57 -0.35
CA HIS A 66 7.56 16.02 1.05
C HIS A 66 8.80 15.74 1.87
N LYS A 67 9.64 14.75 1.50
CA LYS A 67 10.80 14.33 2.30
C LYS A 67 12.15 14.56 1.63
N THR A 68 12.19 14.63 0.31
CA THR A 68 13.43 14.84 -0.44
C THR A 68 13.56 16.28 -0.94
N ALA A 69 12.65 16.73 -1.80
CA ALA A 69 12.67 18.11 -2.30
C ALA A 69 12.04 19.10 -1.30
N VAL A 70 11.11 18.62 -0.47
CA VAL A 70 10.30 19.46 0.43
C VAL A 70 9.64 20.60 -0.36
N ALA A 71 9.00 20.23 -1.47
CA ALA A 71 8.40 21.14 -2.42
C ALA A 71 7.30 21.97 -1.77
N THR A 72 7.24 23.23 -2.16
CA THR A 72 6.28 24.24 -1.73
C THR A 72 5.37 24.64 -2.89
N ALA A 73 4.36 25.46 -2.60
CA ALA A 73 3.45 25.97 -3.62
C ALA A 73 4.13 26.93 -4.63
N ASP A 74 5.30 27.47 -4.29
CA ASP A 74 6.06 28.39 -5.13
C ASP A 74 7.01 27.66 -6.11
N ASP A 75 7.20 26.35 -5.91
CA ASP A 75 8.12 25.56 -6.73
C ASP A 75 7.47 25.12 -8.05
N THR A 76 8.23 25.21 -9.15
CA THR A 76 7.83 24.62 -10.43
C THR A 76 8.34 23.19 -10.53
N ILE A 77 7.43 22.24 -10.76
CA ILE A 77 7.76 20.81 -10.91
C ILE A 77 7.85 20.43 -12.40
N LEU A 78 8.95 19.79 -12.78
CA LEU A 78 9.12 19.14 -14.09
C LEU A 78 9.03 17.62 -13.91
N VAL A 79 8.25 16.96 -14.77
CA VAL A 79 7.99 15.51 -14.76
C VAL A 79 8.52 14.85 -16.02
#